data_AF-A0A1P8END0-F1
#
_entry.id   AF-A0A1P8END0-F1
#
_cell.length_a   1.000
_cell.length_b   1.000
_cell.length_c   1.000
_cell.angle_alpha   90.00
_cell.angle_beta   90.00
_cell.angle_gamma   90.00
#
_symmetry.space_group_name_H-M   'P 1'
#
loop_
_entity.id
_entity.type
_entity.pdbx_description
1 polymer ?
#
loop_
_entity_poly.entity_id
_entity_poly.type
_entity_poly.pdbx_seq_one_letter_code
_entity_poly.pdbx_strand_id
1 'polypeptide(L)'
;MKKTIIAISTLLSCSYIAAAQPKTASMSLADCKNGAELFGAIVTTEAKCKIEFKDDFKNSYSQITKSCIKQYGSKPMQNSVSNGIEQINYEIYNKGLHSTCDRAIEENQGLIK
;
A
#
# COMPACT_ATOMS: atom_id res chain seq x y z
N MET A 1 -21.74 -74.59 -7.91
CA MET A 1 -20.97 -73.66 -7.04
C MET A 1 -20.93 -72.31 -7.74
N LYS A 2 -21.75 -71.34 -7.31
CA LYS A 2 -21.80 -69.99 -7.90
C LYS A 2 -20.93 -69.05 -7.06
N LYS A 3 -19.88 -68.46 -7.65
CA LYS A 3 -19.05 -67.44 -7.01
C LYS A 3 -19.64 -66.07 -7.34
N THR A 4 -20.21 -65.42 -6.33
CA THR A 4 -20.69 -64.04 -6.42
C THR A 4 -19.50 -63.11 -6.19
N ILE A 5 -19.11 -62.34 -7.20
CA ILE A 5 -18.11 -61.28 -7.10
C ILE A 5 -18.85 -60.00 -6.71
N ILE A 6 -18.60 -59.47 -5.52
CA ILE A 6 -19.11 -58.17 -5.09
C ILE A 6 -18.10 -57.11 -5.55
N ALA A 7 -18.45 -56.37 -6.59
CA ALA A 7 -17.68 -55.20 -7.04
C ALA A 7 -18.07 -53.99 -6.16
N ILE A 8 -17.18 -53.61 -5.24
CA ILE A 8 -17.32 -52.40 -4.43
C ILE A 8 -16.83 -51.24 -5.30
N SER A 9 -17.78 -50.53 -5.94
CA SER A 9 -17.51 -49.27 -6.63
C SER A 9 -17.58 -48.13 -5.60
N THR A 10 -16.43 -47.76 -5.06
CA THR A 10 -16.27 -46.53 -4.27
C THR A 10 -16.38 -45.33 -5.20
N LEU A 11 -17.55 -44.70 -5.19
CA LEU A 11 -17.77 -43.36 -5.74
C LEU A 11 -16.83 -42.38 -5.04
N LEU A 12 -15.74 -42.05 -5.74
CA LEU A 12 -14.80 -41.02 -5.38
C LEU A 12 -15.53 -39.67 -5.48
N SER A 13 -16.14 -39.22 -4.38
CA SER A 13 -16.72 -37.89 -4.29
C SER A 13 -15.59 -36.86 -4.41
N CYS A 14 -15.47 -36.27 -5.60
CA CYS A 14 -14.67 -35.08 -5.87
C CYS A 14 -15.23 -33.92 -5.02
N SER A 15 -14.76 -33.85 -3.77
CA SER A 15 -14.88 -32.66 -2.95
C SER A 15 -14.08 -31.57 -3.65
N TYR A 16 -14.76 -30.73 -4.43
CA TYR A 16 -14.23 -29.44 -4.84
C TYR A 16 -13.95 -28.66 -3.55
N ILE A 17 -12.72 -28.75 -3.07
CA ILE A 17 -12.20 -27.78 -2.12
C ILE A 17 -12.09 -26.50 -2.93
N ALA A 18 -13.16 -25.71 -2.94
CA ALA A 18 -13.06 -24.30 -3.22
C ALA A 18 -12.05 -23.78 -2.20
N ALA A 19 -10.80 -23.62 -2.63
CA ALA A 19 -9.79 -22.94 -1.86
C ALA A 19 -10.37 -21.54 -1.59
N ALA A 20 -10.89 -21.36 -0.37
CA ALA A 20 -11.23 -20.05 0.15
C ALA A 20 -9.90 -19.30 0.16
N GLN A 21 -9.64 -18.56 -0.92
CA GLN A 21 -8.55 -17.60 -1.01
C GLN A 21 -8.63 -16.80 0.29
N PRO A 22 -7.59 -16.79 1.13
CA PRO A 22 -7.61 -15.99 2.34
C PRO A 22 -7.92 -14.58 1.88
N LYS A 23 -9.09 -14.08 2.30
CA LYS A 23 -9.57 -12.74 1.99
C LYS A 23 -8.57 -11.81 2.65
N THR A 24 -7.52 -11.43 1.93
CA THR A 24 -6.54 -10.43 2.37
C THR A 24 -7.38 -9.26 2.85
N ALA A 25 -7.29 -8.93 4.14
CA ALA A 25 -8.10 -7.90 4.75
C ALA A 25 -8.02 -6.67 3.84
N SER A 26 -9.14 -6.33 3.21
CA SER A 26 -9.15 -5.25 2.24
C SER A 26 -8.88 -3.96 3.00
N MET A 27 -7.83 -3.25 2.64
CA MET A 27 -7.47 -1.98 3.28
C MET A 27 -8.66 -1.02 3.22
N SER A 28 -8.92 -0.28 4.29
CA SER A 28 -10.03 0.66 4.31
C SER A 28 -9.76 1.84 3.36
N LEU A 29 -10.81 2.52 2.89
CA LEU A 29 -10.63 3.73 2.07
C LEU A 29 -9.84 4.81 2.84
N ALA A 30 -10.01 4.90 4.16
CA ALA A 30 -9.29 5.86 4.99
C ALA A 30 -7.79 5.55 5.01
N ASP A 31 -7.41 4.30 5.27
CA ASP A 31 -6.01 3.88 5.27
C ASP A 31 -5.37 4.07 3.88
N CYS A 32 -6.12 3.77 2.82
CA CYS A 32 -5.71 4.00 1.45
C CYS A 32 -5.42 5.48 1.16
N LYS A 33 -6.31 6.38 1.61
CA LYS A 33 -6.12 7.83 1.47
C LYS A 33 -4.91 8.30 2.27
N ASN A 34 -4.76 7.85 3.51
CA ASN A 34 -3.62 8.22 4.36
C ASN A 34 -2.28 7.75 3.75
N GLY A 35 -2.24 6.53 3.22
CA GLY A 35 -1.06 6.01 2.53
C GLY A 35 -0.71 6.79 1.25
N ALA A 36 -1.72 7.17 0.46
CA ALA A 36 -1.54 7.99 -0.74
C ALA A 36 -1.08 9.42 -0.40
N GLU A 37 -1.62 10.01 0.67
CA GLU A 37 -1.19 11.31 1.19
C GLU A 37 0.26 11.28 1.66
N LEU A 38 0.63 10.29 2.46
CA LEU A 38 2.01 10.10 2.91
C LEU A 38 2.96 9.87 1.73
N PHE A 39 2.54 9.12 0.70
CA PHE A 39 3.32 8.97 -0.53
C PHE A 39 3.60 10.34 -1.19
N GLY A 40 2.58 11.19 -1.32
CA GLY A 40 2.73 12.55 -1.84
C GLY A 40 3.69 13.42 -1.03
N ALA A 41 3.62 13.32 0.31
CA ALA A 41 4.51 14.02 1.21
C ALA A 41 5.97 13.54 1.08
N ILE A 42 6.20 12.22 1.01
CA ILE A 42 7.54 11.62 0.85
C ILE A 42 8.20 12.11 -0.45
N VAL A 43 7.52 11.96 -1.60
CA VAL A 43 8.11 12.33 -2.90
C VAL A 43 8.39 13.83 -3.00
N THR A 44 7.56 14.66 -2.38
CA THR A 44 7.78 16.11 -2.34
C THR A 44 8.96 16.46 -1.45
N THR A 45 9.06 15.81 -0.29
CA THR A 45 10.17 16.01 0.66
C THR A 45 11.50 15.63 0.02
N GLU A 46 11.60 14.48 -0.66
CA GLU A 46 12.81 14.10 -1.43
C GLU A 46 13.19 15.19 -2.44
N ALA A 47 12.23 15.62 -3.25
CA ALA A 47 12.47 16.57 -4.32
C ALA A 47 12.95 17.95 -3.80
N LYS A 48 12.35 18.43 -2.71
CA LYS A 48 12.62 19.74 -2.10
C LYS A 48 13.87 19.74 -1.22
N CYS A 49 14.03 18.70 -0.40
CA CYS A 49 15.11 18.61 0.58
C CYS A 49 16.37 17.91 0.06
N LYS A 50 16.34 17.35 -1.16
CA LYS A 50 17.46 16.63 -1.77
C LYS A 50 17.95 15.46 -0.91
N ILE A 51 17.00 14.79 -0.25
CA ILE A 51 17.21 13.56 0.50
C ILE A 51 16.63 12.37 -0.29
N GLU A 52 17.19 11.18 -0.09
CA GLU A 52 16.63 9.94 -0.62
C GLU A 52 16.11 9.09 0.55
N PHE A 53 14.84 8.69 0.51
CA PHE A 53 14.35 7.64 1.39
C PHE A 53 14.73 6.26 0.84
N LYS A 54 14.84 5.28 1.73
CA LYS A 54 15.07 3.88 1.39
C LYS A 54 14.02 3.40 0.39
N ASP A 55 14.48 2.66 -0.63
CA ASP A 55 13.63 2.19 -1.71
C ASP A 55 12.50 1.30 -1.19
N ASP A 56 12.77 0.41 -0.22
CA ASP A 56 11.76 -0.46 0.38
C ASP A 56 10.61 0.34 1.03
N PHE A 57 10.97 1.45 1.69
CA PHE A 57 10.00 2.34 2.32
C PHE A 57 9.12 3.01 1.25
N LYS A 58 9.70 3.60 0.21
CA LYS A 58 8.96 4.21 -0.90
C LYS A 58 8.10 3.22 -1.66
N ASN A 59 8.66 2.04 -1.92
CA ASN A 59 8.00 0.97 -2.64
C ASN A 59 6.78 0.46 -1.87
N SER A 60 6.83 0.41 -0.53
CA SER A 60 5.68 0.05 0.28
C SER A 60 4.48 0.97 0.03
N TYR A 61 4.67 2.28 0.05
CA TYR A 61 3.60 3.25 -0.21
C TYR A 61 3.16 3.28 -1.68
N SER A 62 4.08 3.08 -2.62
CA SER A 62 3.73 2.93 -4.04
C SER A 62 2.82 1.72 -4.27
N GLN A 63 3.14 0.58 -3.66
CA GLN A 63 2.35 -0.66 -3.80
C GLN A 63 0.99 -0.56 -3.10
N ILE A 64 0.95 0.06 -1.92
CA ILE A 64 -0.32 0.39 -1.23
C ILE A 64 -1.18 1.26 -2.13
N THR A 65 -0.63 2.36 -2.66
CA THR A 65 -1.36 3.29 -3.54
C THR A 65 -1.90 2.56 -4.77
N LYS A 66 -1.10 1.72 -5.43
CA LYS A 66 -1.54 0.92 -6.59
C LYS A 66 -2.67 -0.05 -6.23
N SER A 67 -2.60 -0.70 -5.08
CA SER A 67 -3.64 -1.63 -4.61
C SER A 67 -4.94 -0.90 -4.28
N CYS A 68 -4.82 0.25 -3.62
CA CYS A 68 -5.95 1.13 -3.30
C CYS A 68 -6.61 1.73 -4.55
N ILE A 69 -5.84 2.07 -5.59
CA ILE A 69 -6.39 2.49 -6.89
C ILE A 69 -7.25 1.39 -7.51
N LYS A 70 -6.82 0.12 -7.44
CA LYS A 70 -7.59 -1.01 -7.95
C LYS A 70 -8.91 -1.20 -7.19
N GLN A 71 -8.92 -0.92 -5.89
CA GLN A 71 -10.07 -1.15 -5.02
C GLN A 71 -11.08 0.01 -5.02
N TYR A 72 -10.59 1.26 -5.03
CA TYR A 72 -11.40 2.46 -4.80
C TYR A 72 -11.35 3.48 -5.95
N GLY A 73 -10.57 3.22 -7.00
CA GLY A 73 -10.38 4.10 -8.14
C GLY A 73 -9.23 5.11 -7.97
N SER A 74 -8.81 5.70 -9.09
CA SER A 74 -7.66 6.60 -9.15
C SER A 74 -7.92 7.97 -8.52
N LYS A 75 -9.09 8.57 -8.77
CA LYS A 75 -9.44 9.92 -8.33
C LYS A 75 -9.27 10.16 -6.81
N PRO A 76 -9.83 9.34 -5.90
CA PRO A 76 -9.64 9.58 -4.48
C PRO A 76 -8.18 9.45 -4.04
N MET A 77 -7.40 8.57 -4.67
CA MET A 77 -5.98 8.39 -4.35
C MET A 77 -5.14 9.56 -4.88
N GLN A 78 -5.42 10.03 -6.11
CA GLN A 78 -4.76 11.21 -6.68
C GLN A 78 -5.02 12.46 -5.84
N ASN A 79 -6.26 12.67 -5.38
CA ASN A 79 -6.58 13.78 -4.50
C ASN A 79 -5.78 13.70 -3.19
N SER A 80 -5.68 12.50 -2.58
CA SER A 80 -4.87 12.31 -1.38
C SER A 80 -3.38 12.56 -1.63
N VAL A 81 -2.82 12.06 -2.74
CA VAL A 81 -1.43 12.39 -3.13
C VAL A 81 -1.25 13.91 -3.24
N SER A 82 -2.16 14.61 -3.92
CA SER A 82 -2.11 16.07 -4.03
C SER A 82 -2.15 16.76 -2.67
N ASN A 83 -2.99 16.30 -1.73
CA ASN A 83 -3.03 16.85 -0.37
C ASN A 83 -1.67 16.73 0.33
N GLY A 84 -1.00 15.58 0.21
CA GLY A 84 0.32 15.39 0.82
C GLY A 84 1.39 16.29 0.20
N ILE A 85 1.34 16.52 -1.11
CA ILE A 85 2.21 17.47 -1.82
C ILE A 85 1.95 18.89 -1.30
N GLU A 86 0.68 19.30 -1.22
CA GLU A 86 0.27 20.61 -0.74
C GLU A 86 0.66 20.85 0.72
N GLN A 87 0.56 19.84 1.58
CA GLN A 87 0.95 19.94 2.98
C GLN A 87 2.44 20.30 3.13
N ILE A 88 3.33 19.64 2.39
CA ILE A 88 4.77 19.94 2.42
C ILE A 88 5.05 21.32 1.84
N ASN A 89 4.41 21.69 0.72
CA ASN A 89 4.59 23.03 0.15
C ASN A 89 4.09 24.13 1.09
N TYR A 90 2.97 23.90 1.78
CA TYR A 90 2.43 24.80 2.80
C TYR A 90 3.36 24.91 3.99
N GLU A 91 3.94 23.80 4.45
CA GLU A 91 4.93 23.84 5.52
C GLU A 91 6.16 24.66 5.12
N ILE A 92 6.71 24.44 3.93
CA ILE A 92 7.84 25.20 3.39
C ILE A 92 7.50 26.69 3.31
N TYR A 93 6.28 27.02 2.88
CA TYR A 93 5.83 28.42 2.81
C TYR A 93 5.80 29.09 4.19
N ASN A 94 5.35 28.39 5.24
CA ASN A 94 5.19 28.99 6.57
C ASN A 94 6.45 28.92 7.45
N LYS A 95 7.21 27.83 7.38
CA LYS A 95 8.37 27.57 8.25
C LYS A 95 9.71 27.78 7.54
N GLY A 96 9.70 27.83 6.21
CA GLY A 96 10.90 27.91 5.39
C GLY A 96 11.49 26.54 5.07
N LEU A 97 12.15 26.46 3.91
CA LEU A 97 12.73 25.22 3.38
C LEU A 97 13.68 24.54 4.36
N HIS A 98 14.62 25.28 4.95
CA HIS A 98 15.61 24.71 5.87
C HIS A 98 14.95 24.06 7.09
N SER A 99 14.04 24.78 7.76
CA SER A 99 13.34 24.23 8.94
C SER A 99 12.53 22.97 8.60
N THR A 100 11.83 22.96 7.46
CA THR A 100 11.10 21.77 7.01
C THR A 100 12.03 20.60 6.73
N CYS A 101 13.17 20.84 6.07
CA CYS A 101 14.11 19.78 5.72
C CYS A 101 14.89 19.24 6.91
N ASP A 102 15.31 20.09 7.84
CA ASP A 102 15.98 19.68 9.08
C ASP A 102 15.06 18.78 9.91
N ARG A 103 13.79 19.19 10.07
CA ARG A 103 12.75 18.37 10.71
C ARG A 103 12.56 17.03 9.99
N ALA A 104 12.44 17.06 8.66
CA ALA A 104 12.24 15.84 7.88
C ALA A 104 13.42 14.86 8.03
N ILE A 105 14.65 15.37 8.08
CA ILE A 105 15.84 14.57 8.33
C ILE A 105 15.79 13.99 9.74
N GLU A 106 15.52 14.81 10.76
CA GLU A 106 15.44 14.40 12.16
C GLU A 106 14.39 13.31 12.40
N GLU A 107 13.17 13.50 11.91
CA GLU A 107 12.06 12.56 12.12
C GLU A 107 12.24 11.25 11.34
N ASN A 108 13.03 11.25 10.27
CA ASN A 108 13.14 10.12 9.35
C ASN A 108 14.56 9.56 9.21
N GLN A 109 15.47 9.82 10.16
CA GLN A 109 16.87 9.38 10.08
C GLN A 109 17.01 7.88 9.77
N GLY A 110 16.15 7.03 10.34
CA GLY A 110 16.17 5.58 10.11
C GLY A 110 15.61 5.13 8.74
N LEU A 111 14.99 6.03 7.99
CA LEU A 111 14.32 5.78 6.71
C LEU A 111 15.01 6.46 5.53
N ILE A 112 15.95 7.37 5.79
CA ILE A 112 16.78 8.03 4.78
C ILE A 112 17.98 7.11 4.42
N LYS A 113 18.44 7.21 3.18
CA LYS A 113 19.55 6.45 2.59
C LYS A 113 20.88 7.16 2.78
#